data_AF-A0A081PP10-F1
#
_entry.id   AF-A0A081PP10-F1
#
_cell.length_a   1.000
_cell.length_b   1.000
_cell.length_c   1.000
_cell.angle_alpha   90.00
_cell.angle_beta   90.00
_cell.angle_gamma   90.00
#
_symmetry.space_group_name_H-M   'P 1'
#
loop_
_entity.id
_entity.type
_entity.pdbx_description
1 polymer ?
#
loop_
_entity_poly.entity_id
_entity_poly.type
_entity_poly.pdbx_seq_one_letter_code
_entity_poly.pdbx_strand_id
1 'polypeptide(L)'
;MTNSNLKNSDNFYADLAQSAYRGRPNLFTYERLSKEERKILDSGEALQFDFSKDIQSYNEITKELEITPGGKHLPHNGRVYLQPDPELRDTYKVASIPVPDANGMRQDIHHKRYQKGLLTDEKAGFNAYYLTDTPTLTKDTTKTYMAIRGSDAISYENWNDWIDNDAKFALNHIHTPQAKLATAGMKAKIAEMREKAPQATMDITGHSLGTIVSAQGVAGLSDEELEKIGKVVLFDGPDTTKSLKEMGLSDEKIKKISEKIEYYVNPFDIVGMLNRQHTITKLPG
;
A
#
# COMPACT_ATOMS: atom_id res chain seq x y z
N MET A 1 7.44 24.12 -1.72
CA MET A 1 6.29 23.63 -2.50
C MET A 1 6.54 22.17 -2.84
N THR A 2 6.17 21.27 -1.94
CA THR A 2 6.30 19.81 -2.09
C THR A 2 5.04 19.28 -2.77
N ASN A 3 5.05 19.26 -4.10
CA ASN A 3 3.94 18.73 -4.89
C ASN A 3 4.13 17.22 -5.13
N SER A 4 4.26 16.45 -4.06
CA SER A 4 4.12 14.97 -4.03
C SER A 4 2.63 14.56 -3.94
N ASN A 5 1.73 15.50 -4.28
CA ASN A 5 0.30 15.32 -4.13
C ASN A 5 -0.22 14.72 -5.43
N LEU A 6 -0.49 13.41 -5.43
CA LEU A 6 -1.19 12.68 -6.48
C LEU A 6 -2.65 13.18 -6.70
N LYS A 7 -3.05 14.32 -6.13
CA LYS A 7 -4.44 14.79 -5.93
C LYS A 7 -5.29 14.85 -7.20
N ASN A 8 -4.69 14.94 -8.40
CA ASN A 8 -5.42 14.93 -9.66
C ASN A 8 -4.70 14.02 -10.66
N SER A 9 -5.16 12.80 -10.84
CA SER A 9 -4.74 12.00 -11.98
C SER A 9 -5.92 11.24 -12.53
N ASP A 10 -6.14 11.33 -13.85
CA ASP A 10 -6.91 10.35 -14.63
C ASP A 10 -6.23 8.94 -14.63
N ASN A 11 -5.42 8.63 -13.61
CA ASN A 11 -4.68 7.40 -13.46
C ASN A 11 -5.28 6.60 -12.31
N PHE A 12 -6.05 5.59 -12.69
CA PHE A 12 -6.72 4.68 -11.77
C PHE A 12 -5.80 4.06 -10.70
N TYR A 13 -4.54 3.75 -11.03
CA TYR A 13 -3.61 3.18 -10.04
C TYR A 13 -3.16 4.21 -9.00
N ALA A 14 -3.04 5.49 -9.39
CA ALA A 14 -2.73 6.54 -8.44
C ALA A 14 -3.92 6.81 -7.50
N ASP A 15 -5.16 6.68 -7.98
CA ASP A 15 -6.36 6.75 -7.12
C ASP A 15 -6.36 5.63 -6.07
N LEU A 16 -6.06 4.39 -6.49
CA LEU A 16 -5.91 3.26 -5.58
C LEU A 16 -4.78 3.47 -4.56
N ALA A 17 -3.60 3.91 -5.01
CA ALA A 17 -2.45 4.17 -4.14
C ALA A 17 -2.74 5.27 -3.12
N GLN A 18 -3.45 6.33 -3.52
CA GLN A 18 -3.87 7.40 -2.62
C GLN A 18 -4.88 6.91 -1.60
N SER A 19 -5.87 6.14 -2.04
CA SER A 19 -6.94 5.63 -1.17
C SER A 19 -6.42 4.75 -0.03
N ALA A 20 -5.20 4.22 -0.15
CA ALA A 20 -4.55 3.52 0.95
C ALA A 20 -4.24 4.43 2.16
N TYR A 21 -4.16 5.76 2.00
CA TYR A 21 -3.76 6.72 3.04
C TYR A 21 -4.94 7.33 3.80
N ARG A 22 -4.70 7.68 5.07
CA ARG A 22 -5.70 8.17 6.04
C ARG A 22 -6.30 9.55 5.74
N GLY A 23 -5.57 10.40 5.01
CA GLY A 23 -5.93 11.80 4.77
C GLY A 23 -6.52 12.06 3.39
N ARG A 24 -7.09 11.02 2.74
CA ARG A 24 -7.58 11.12 1.36
C ARG A 24 -9.11 11.11 1.26
N PRO A 25 -9.69 11.76 0.24
CA PRO A 25 -11.14 11.88 0.10
C PRO A 25 -11.87 10.53 0.00
N ASN A 26 -11.34 9.64 -0.83
CA ASN A 26 -11.81 8.28 -1.02
C ASN A 26 -10.76 7.36 -0.40
N LEU A 27 -11.01 6.76 0.78
CA LEU A 27 -10.00 6.00 1.50
C LEU A 27 -10.47 4.59 1.86
N PHE A 28 -9.53 3.67 1.97
CA PHE A 28 -9.77 2.27 2.35
C PHE A 28 -9.56 2.00 3.84
N THR A 29 -8.86 2.92 4.53
CA THR A 29 -8.43 2.75 5.92
C THR A 29 -9.62 2.52 6.86
N TYR A 30 -9.71 1.30 7.42
CA TYR A 30 -10.89 0.79 8.13
C TYR A 30 -11.38 1.70 9.26
N GLU A 31 -10.47 2.25 10.06
CA GLU A 31 -10.78 3.11 11.20
C GLU A 31 -11.38 4.47 10.80
N ARG A 32 -11.14 4.91 9.56
CA ARG A 32 -11.65 6.16 8.99
C ARG A 32 -12.96 5.96 8.20
N LEU A 33 -13.37 4.71 7.95
CA LEU A 33 -14.68 4.40 7.37
C LEU A 33 -15.83 4.72 8.34
N SER A 34 -17.01 5.02 7.78
CA SER A 34 -18.24 5.20 8.54
C SER A 34 -18.64 3.91 9.27
N LYS A 35 -19.59 4.02 10.22
CA LYS A 35 -20.08 2.84 10.97
C LYS A 35 -20.78 1.85 10.04
N GLU A 36 -21.49 2.35 9.03
CA GLU A 36 -22.24 1.58 8.06
C GLU A 36 -21.30 0.83 7.10
N GLU A 37 -20.27 1.51 6.60
CA GLU A 37 -19.24 0.90 5.75
C GLU A 37 -18.46 -0.19 6.49
N ARG A 38 -18.09 0.05 7.76
CA ARG A 38 -17.44 -0.99 8.57
C ARG A 38 -18.33 -2.21 8.75
N LYS A 39 -19.63 -2.04 9.01
CA LYS A 39 -20.57 -3.16 9.13
C LYS A 39 -20.61 -4.03 7.87
N ILE A 40 -20.49 -3.44 6.69
CA ILE A 40 -20.42 -4.18 5.42
C ILE A 40 -19.19 -5.09 5.43
N LEU A 41 -18.01 -4.53 5.69
CA LEU A 41 -16.76 -5.31 5.74
C LEU A 41 -16.78 -6.37 6.87
N ASP A 42 -17.26 -6.00 8.06
CA ASP A 42 -17.36 -6.90 9.22
C ASP A 42 -18.33 -8.07 8.98
N SER A 43 -19.31 -7.90 8.09
CA SER A 43 -20.24 -8.96 7.67
C SER A 43 -19.63 -9.93 6.63
N GLY A 44 -18.43 -9.63 6.13
CA GLY A 44 -17.78 -10.39 5.07
C GLY A 44 -18.18 -9.96 3.66
N GLU A 45 -18.94 -8.87 3.51
CA GLU A 45 -19.28 -8.28 2.22
C GLU A 45 -18.23 -7.27 1.76
N ALA A 46 -18.15 -7.06 0.45
CA ALA A 46 -17.21 -6.11 -0.13
C ALA A 46 -17.80 -4.70 -0.21
N LEU A 47 -16.98 -3.69 0.08
CA LEU A 47 -17.38 -2.28 0.02
C LEU A 47 -17.07 -1.69 -1.35
N GLN A 48 -18.07 -1.14 -2.04
CA GLN A 48 -17.88 -0.52 -3.36
C GLN A 48 -17.27 0.87 -3.27
N PHE A 49 -16.25 1.12 -4.09
CA PHE A 49 -15.65 2.42 -4.36
C PHE A 49 -15.89 2.82 -5.82
N ASP A 50 -16.20 4.09 -6.07
CA ASP A 50 -16.50 4.62 -7.40
C ASP A 50 -15.66 5.88 -7.68
N PHE A 51 -14.52 5.68 -8.34
CA PHE A 51 -13.56 6.74 -8.69
C PHE A 51 -14.00 7.60 -9.88
N SER A 52 -15.12 7.27 -10.53
CA SER A 52 -15.67 8.08 -11.62
C SER A 52 -16.50 9.28 -11.13
N LYS A 53 -16.79 9.33 -9.83
CA LYS A 53 -17.63 10.37 -9.22
C LYS A 53 -16.81 11.42 -8.50
N ASP A 54 -17.30 12.65 -8.55
CA ASP A 54 -16.77 13.73 -7.73
C ASP A 54 -16.97 13.42 -6.25
N ILE A 55 -15.94 13.67 -5.46
CA ILE A 55 -15.96 13.44 -4.01
C ILE A 55 -15.69 14.76 -3.30
N GLN A 56 -16.58 15.11 -2.39
CA GLN A 56 -16.40 16.25 -1.50
C GLN A 56 -15.77 15.76 -0.20
N SER A 57 -14.65 16.37 0.20
CA SER A 57 -13.96 16.03 1.44
C SER A 57 -13.51 17.28 2.18
N TYR A 58 -13.47 17.19 3.50
CA TYR A 58 -12.93 18.27 4.32
C TYR A 58 -11.42 18.13 4.41
N ASN A 59 -10.69 19.13 3.95
CA ASN A 59 -9.24 19.17 4.08
C ASN A 59 -8.88 19.74 5.46
N GLU A 60 -8.34 18.91 6.33
CA GLU A 60 -7.95 19.28 7.71
C GLU A 60 -6.88 20.40 7.75
N ILE A 61 -6.08 20.57 6.69
CA ILE A 61 -5.01 21.58 6.59
C ILE A 61 -5.58 22.94 6.18
N THR A 62 -6.33 22.99 5.07
CA THR A 62 -6.91 24.23 4.55
C THR A 62 -8.17 24.64 5.31
N LYS A 63 -8.76 23.70 6.08
CA LYS A 63 -10.03 23.85 6.80
C LYS A 63 -11.23 24.13 5.90
N GLU A 64 -11.16 23.69 4.65
CA GLU A 64 -12.17 23.91 3.61
C GLU A 64 -12.69 22.60 3.03
N LEU A 65 -13.91 22.64 2.48
CA LEU A 65 -14.45 21.55 1.69
C LEU A 65 -13.84 21.62 0.29
N GLU A 66 -13.09 20.59 -0.08
CA GLU A 66 -12.49 20.43 -1.40
C GLU A 66 -13.29 19.39 -2.20
N ILE A 67 -13.53 19.70 -3.48
CA ILE A 67 -14.08 18.74 -4.44
C ILE A 67 -12.90 18.12 -5.19
N THR A 68 -12.79 16.81 -5.13
CA THR A 68 -11.89 16.03 -5.99
C THR A 68 -12.70 15.54 -7.18
N PRO A 69 -12.41 15.99 -8.41
CA PRO A 69 -13.16 15.56 -9.59
C PRO A 69 -12.98 14.07 -9.85
N GLY A 70 -14.06 13.41 -10.30
CA GLY A 70 -14.03 12.01 -10.72
C GLY A 70 -13.26 11.83 -12.02
N GLY A 71 -12.53 10.72 -12.12
CA GLY A 71 -11.76 10.38 -13.32
C GLY A 71 -12.66 9.96 -14.48
N LYS A 72 -12.21 10.22 -15.71
CA LYS A 72 -12.93 9.84 -16.94
C LYS A 72 -12.26 8.64 -17.61
N HIS A 73 -13.06 7.79 -18.26
CA HIS A 73 -12.58 6.61 -19.00
C HIS A 73 -11.73 5.62 -18.16
N LEU A 74 -12.04 5.49 -16.88
CA LEU A 74 -11.34 4.58 -15.96
C LEU A 74 -11.67 3.11 -16.25
N PRO A 75 -10.74 2.17 -15.97
CA PRO A 75 -11.02 0.74 -15.95
C PRO A 75 -12.27 0.41 -15.12
N HIS A 76 -13.09 -0.53 -15.59
CA HIS A 76 -14.33 -0.95 -14.92
C HIS A 76 -15.30 0.22 -14.61
N ASN A 77 -15.23 1.30 -15.39
CA ASN A 77 -15.96 2.56 -15.16
C ASN A 77 -15.64 3.18 -13.79
N GLY A 78 -14.42 3.00 -13.29
CA GLY A 78 -13.96 3.52 -12.00
C GLY A 78 -14.48 2.76 -10.78
N ARG A 79 -15.23 1.67 -10.96
CA ARG A 79 -15.82 0.90 -9.85
C ARG A 79 -14.97 -0.30 -9.47
N VAL A 80 -14.68 -0.41 -8.18
CA VAL A 80 -14.00 -1.56 -7.57
C VAL A 80 -14.57 -1.85 -6.19
N TYR A 81 -14.32 -3.05 -5.69
CA TYR A 81 -14.88 -3.54 -4.44
C TYR A 81 -13.74 -3.92 -3.50
N LEU A 82 -13.62 -3.17 -2.40
CA LEU A 82 -12.69 -3.46 -1.32
C LEU A 82 -13.16 -4.74 -0.61
N GLN A 83 -12.34 -5.78 -0.69
CA GLN A 83 -12.62 -7.06 -0.07
C GLN A 83 -12.27 -7.03 1.41
N PRO A 84 -13.06 -7.68 2.28
CA PRO A 84 -12.77 -7.74 3.71
C PRO A 84 -11.52 -8.57 4.00
N ASP A 85 -10.84 -8.23 5.09
CA ASP A 85 -9.80 -9.05 5.70
C ASP A 85 -10.38 -9.75 6.94
N PRO A 86 -10.77 -11.05 6.84
CA PRO A 86 -11.42 -11.75 7.94
C PRO A 86 -10.52 -11.96 9.16
N GLU A 87 -9.20 -11.76 9.02
CA GLU A 87 -8.27 -11.85 10.13
C GLU A 87 -8.06 -10.51 10.85
N LEU A 88 -8.60 -9.41 10.31
CA LEU A 88 -8.44 -8.07 10.84
C LEU A 88 -9.14 -7.95 12.20
N ARG A 89 -8.36 -7.56 13.21
CA ARG A 89 -8.83 -7.36 14.59
C ARG A 89 -8.01 -6.31 15.31
N ASP A 90 -8.64 -5.68 16.28
CA ASP A 90 -7.93 -4.86 17.26
C ASP A 90 -7.09 -5.77 18.17
N THR A 91 -5.85 -5.36 18.37
CA THR A 91 -4.89 -5.99 19.29
C THR A 91 -4.34 -4.93 20.24
N TYR A 92 -3.86 -5.36 21.40
CA TYR A 92 -3.41 -4.45 22.46
C TYR A 92 -1.97 -4.77 22.84
N LYS A 93 -1.17 -3.72 23.04
CA LYS A 93 0.16 -3.84 23.65
C LYS A 93 0.13 -3.13 24.98
N VAL A 94 0.57 -3.85 26.00
CA VAL A 94 0.89 -3.26 27.29
C VAL A 94 2.21 -2.50 27.15
N ALA A 95 2.16 -1.19 27.37
CA ALA A 95 3.32 -0.33 27.48
C ALA A 95 3.38 0.19 28.92
N SER A 96 4.50 -0.05 29.59
CA SER A 96 4.77 0.51 30.92
C SER A 96 5.61 1.76 30.77
N ILE A 97 5.09 2.91 31.21
CA ILE A 97 5.86 4.15 31.30
C ILE A 97 6.26 4.34 32.76
N PRO A 98 7.55 4.48 33.08
CA PRO A 98 7.98 4.86 34.41
C PRO A 98 7.54 6.31 34.70
N VAL A 99 6.73 6.50 35.73
CA VAL A 99 6.26 7.82 36.19
C VAL A 99 6.70 8.07 37.64
N PRO A 100 7.12 9.29 38.00
CA PRO A 100 7.45 9.61 39.39
C PRO A 100 6.23 9.49 40.31
N ASP A 101 6.39 8.89 41.49
CA ASP A 101 5.39 8.85 42.55
C ASP A 101 5.99 9.17 43.94
N ALA A 102 5.16 9.24 44.97
CA ALA A 102 5.57 9.60 46.33
C ALA A 102 6.60 8.62 46.96
N ASN A 103 6.73 7.41 46.41
CA ASN A 103 7.61 6.35 46.91
C ASN A 103 8.74 5.98 45.93
N GLY A 104 8.92 6.74 44.83
CA GLY A 104 9.94 6.50 43.82
C GLY A 104 9.39 6.56 42.39
N MET A 105 9.54 5.46 41.64
CA MET A 105 9.07 5.33 40.26
C MET A 105 7.97 4.27 40.20
N ARG A 106 6.76 4.66 39.79
CA ARG A 106 5.67 3.72 39.48
C ARG A 106 5.69 3.38 38.00
N GLN A 107 5.25 2.19 37.64
CA GLN A 107 4.94 1.88 36.24
C GLN A 107 3.47 2.17 35.96
N ASP A 108 3.20 3.15 35.09
CA ASP A 108 1.87 3.35 34.53
C ASP A 108 1.69 2.47 33.30
N ILE A 109 0.65 1.63 33.37
CA ILE A 109 0.33 0.64 32.35
C ILE A 109 -0.64 1.27 31.34
N HIS A 110 -0.15 1.54 30.13
CA HIS A 110 -0.95 2.00 29.01
C HIS A 110 -1.20 0.86 28.03
N HIS A 111 -2.45 0.75 27.55
CA HIS A 111 -2.80 -0.18 26.48
C HIS A 111 -2.85 0.60 25.17
N LYS A 112 -1.87 0.37 24.28
CA LYS A 112 -1.91 0.92 22.92
C LYS A 112 -2.65 -0.08 22.03
N ARG A 113 -3.79 0.33 21.47
CA ARG A 113 -4.55 -0.44 20.49
C ARG A 113 -3.90 -0.32 19.11
N TYR A 114 -3.84 -1.42 18.37
CA TYR A 114 -3.37 -1.46 16.99
C TYR A 114 -4.07 -2.57 16.22
N GLN A 115 -4.27 -2.39 14.92
CA GLN A 115 -4.92 -3.36 14.05
C GLN A 115 -3.93 -4.37 13.48
N LYS A 116 -4.38 -5.61 13.39
CA LYS A 116 -3.62 -6.71 12.79
C LYS A 116 -4.56 -7.70 12.08
N GLY A 117 -4.18 -8.12 10.88
CA GLY A 117 -4.85 -9.08 10.01
C GLY A 117 -3.87 -9.67 9.00
N LEU A 118 -4.37 -10.23 7.91
CA LEU A 118 -3.55 -10.76 6.82
C LEU A 118 -2.84 -9.63 6.05
N LEU A 119 -3.57 -8.55 5.76
CA LEU A 119 -3.10 -7.42 4.97
C LEU A 119 -2.76 -6.19 5.83
N THR A 120 -2.83 -6.32 7.15
CA THR A 120 -2.58 -5.22 8.09
C THR A 120 -1.71 -5.70 9.25
N ASP A 121 -0.63 -4.98 9.55
CA ASP A 121 0.09 -5.06 10.82
C ASP A 121 0.57 -3.65 11.16
N GLU A 122 -0.27 -2.88 11.86
CA GLU A 122 0.02 -1.49 12.20
C GLU A 122 1.29 -1.35 13.04
N LYS A 123 1.62 -2.37 13.84
CA LYS A 123 2.84 -2.39 14.65
C LYS A 123 4.08 -2.51 13.77
N ALA A 124 4.01 -3.29 12.69
CA ALA A 124 5.06 -3.37 11.69
C ALA A 124 5.00 -2.23 10.66
N GLY A 125 4.00 -1.34 10.74
CA GLY A 125 3.77 -0.28 9.75
C GLY A 125 3.24 -0.78 8.41
N PHE A 126 2.77 -2.03 8.33
CA PHE A 126 2.28 -2.64 7.08
C PHE A 126 0.77 -2.48 6.95
N ASN A 127 0.32 -1.93 5.82
CA ASN A 127 -1.11 -1.84 5.47
C ASN A 127 -1.26 -2.03 3.96
N ALA A 128 -2.09 -2.97 3.57
CA ALA A 128 -2.43 -3.25 2.20
C ALA A 128 -3.93 -3.51 2.07
N TYR A 129 -4.47 -3.24 0.89
CA TYR A 129 -5.90 -3.35 0.62
C TYR A 129 -6.09 -4.16 -0.66
N TYR A 130 -6.94 -5.17 -0.59
CA TYR A 130 -7.25 -6.04 -1.73
C TYR A 130 -8.60 -5.66 -2.31
N LEU A 131 -8.64 -5.37 -3.60
CA LEU A 131 -9.84 -4.99 -4.32
C LEU A 131 -10.08 -5.87 -5.54
N THR A 132 -11.32 -5.92 -5.99
CA THR A 132 -11.74 -6.69 -7.16
C THR A 132 -12.62 -5.83 -8.06
N ASP A 133 -12.69 -6.18 -9.34
CA ASP A 133 -13.61 -5.58 -10.33
C ASP A 133 -15.08 -6.03 -10.17
N THR A 134 -15.31 -6.98 -9.27
CA THR A 134 -16.59 -7.66 -9.00
C THR A 134 -16.81 -7.73 -7.49
N PRO A 135 -18.06 -7.65 -6.97
CA PRO A 135 -18.31 -7.66 -5.52
C PRO A 135 -17.80 -8.90 -4.79
N THR A 136 -17.79 -10.04 -5.48
CA THR A 136 -17.32 -11.32 -4.96
C THR A 136 -16.29 -11.89 -5.92
N LEU A 137 -15.22 -12.47 -5.37
CA LEU A 137 -14.21 -13.16 -6.16
C LEU A 137 -14.82 -14.43 -6.77
N THR A 138 -15.00 -14.42 -8.09
CA THR A 138 -15.65 -15.48 -8.86
C THR A 138 -14.97 -15.65 -10.22
N LYS A 139 -15.49 -16.57 -11.05
CA LYS A 139 -14.97 -16.79 -12.41
C LYS A 139 -15.19 -15.59 -13.34
N ASP A 140 -16.12 -14.70 -13.00
CA ASP A 140 -16.40 -13.47 -13.75
C ASP A 140 -15.43 -12.34 -13.38
N THR A 141 -14.68 -12.49 -12.28
CA THR A 141 -13.61 -11.55 -11.92
C THR A 141 -12.52 -11.62 -12.98
N THR A 142 -12.19 -10.46 -13.58
CA THR A 142 -11.11 -10.36 -14.58
C THR A 142 -9.87 -9.68 -14.00
N LYS A 143 -10.08 -8.77 -13.05
CA LYS A 143 -9.02 -7.98 -12.42
C LYS A 143 -9.20 -7.89 -10.92
N THR A 144 -8.07 -7.99 -10.24
CA THR A 144 -7.93 -7.74 -8.81
C THR A 144 -6.79 -6.75 -8.60
N TYR A 145 -6.81 -6.04 -7.49
CA TYR A 145 -5.88 -4.97 -7.19
C TYR A 145 -5.35 -5.11 -5.77
N MET A 146 -4.09 -4.79 -5.56
CA MET A 146 -3.51 -4.65 -4.24
C MET A 146 -2.87 -3.27 -4.10
N ALA A 147 -3.45 -2.42 -3.26
CA ALA A 147 -2.88 -1.13 -2.91
C ALA A 147 -2.07 -1.25 -1.62
N ILE A 148 -0.77 -0.97 -1.69
CA ILE A 148 0.15 -1.05 -0.54
C ILE A 148 0.49 0.36 -0.08
N ARG A 149 0.17 0.64 1.18
CA ARG A 149 0.42 1.95 1.80
C ARG A 149 1.91 2.12 2.06
N GLY A 150 2.43 3.29 1.69
CA GLY A 150 3.73 3.76 2.19
C GLY A 150 3.59 4.40 3.57
N SER A 151 4.66 4.96 4.10
CA SER A 151 4.59 5.70 5.36
C SER A 151 3.76 6.98 5.18
N ASP A 152 2.91 7.32 6.15
CA ASP A 152 2.07 8.53 6.15
C ASP A 152 2.98 9.78 6.19
N ALA A 153 3.36 10.30 5.02
CA ALA A 153 4.12 11.53 4.76
C ALA A 153 5.48 11.71 5.49
N ILE A 154 6.49 12.14 4.73
CA ILE A 154 7.71 12.69 5.31
C ILE A 154 7.41 14.14 5.71
N SER A 155 7.25 14.40 7.00
CA SER A 155 7.35 15.75 7.57
C SER A 155 8.79 16.01 8.02
N TYR A 156 9.21 17.27 8.21
CA TYR A 156 10.55 17.58 8.74
C TYR A 156 10.81 16.94 10.12
N GLU A 157 9.74 16.66 10.87
CA GLU A 157 9.77 16.00 12.18
C GLU A 157 9.89 14.47 12.06
N ASN A 158 9.22 13.86 11.08
CA ASN A 158 9.28 12.42 10.81
C ASN A 158 10.41 12.04 9.83
N TRP A 159 11.14 13.02 9.30
CA TRP A 159 12.28 12.80 8.40
C TRP A 159 13.40 12.06 9.13
N ASN A 160 13.67 12.39 10.39
CA ASN A 160 14.69 11.67 11.16
C ASN A 160 14.29 10.21 11.39
N ASP A 161 13.05 9.92 11.81
CA ASP A 161 12.55 8.54 11.95
C ASP A 161 12.53 7.79 10.61
N TRP A 162 12.19 8.48 9.52
CA TRP A 162 12.23 7.95 8.16
C TRP A 162 13.66 7.67 7.70
N ILE A 163 14.63 8.58 7.89
CA ILE A 163 16.06 8.36 7.55
C ILE A 163 16.64 7.25 8.42
N ASP A 164 16.35 7.28 9.72
CA ASP A 164 16.99 6.43 10.71
C ASP A 164 16.50 4.99 10.68
N ASN A 165 15.26 4.72 10.25
CA ASN A 165 14.73 3.35 10.21
C ASN A 165 14.36 2.87 8.80
N ASP A 166 13.61 3.67 8.02
CA ASP A 166 13.06 3.20 6.74
C ASP A 166 13.99 3.46 5.54
N ALA A 167 14.68 4.61 5.51
CA ALA A 167 15.68 4.92 4.51
C ALA A 167 16.92 4.03 4.70
N LYS A 168 17.20 3.50 5.90
CA LYS A 168 18.20 2.43 6.04
C LYS A 168 17.85 1.21 5.19
N PHE A 169 16.59 0.82 5.04
CA PHE A 169 16.23 -0.27 4.14
C PHE A 169 16.36 0.13 2.66
N ALA A 170 15.99 1.37 2.32
CA ALA A 170 16.16 1.89 0.95
C ALA A 170 17.65 2.04 0.57
N LEU A 171 18.45 2.65 1.44
CA LEU A 171 19.85 3.03 1.26
C LEU A 171 20.81 1.86 1.50
N ASN A 172 20.50 0.96 2.45
CA ASN A 172 21.26 -0.28 2.66
C ASN A 172 20.66 -1.45 1.87
N HIS A 173 19.62 -1.22 1.06
CA HIS A 173 19.06 -2.19 0.11
C HIS A 173 18.51 -3.49 0.75
N ILE A 174 18.28 -3.49 2.07
CA ILE A 174 17.84 -4.64 2.89
C ILE A 174 16.37 -4.99 2.65
N HIS A 175 16.05 -6.29 2.68
CA HIS A 175 14.68 -6.80 2.65
C HIS A 175 13.87 -6.32 3.87
N THR A 176 12.81 -5.56 3.61
CA THR A 176 11.96 -4.96 4.66
C THR A 176 11.08 -6.01 5.35
N PRO A 177 10.87 -5.93 6.68
CA PRO A 177 9.89 -6.78 7.36
C PRO A 177 8.48 -6.68 6.75
N GLN A 178 8.09 -5.50 6.28
CA GLN A 178 6.81 -5.24 5.63
C GLN A 178 6.70 -5.99 4.30
N ALA A 179 7.78 -6.15 3.52
CA ALA A 179 7.76 -6.93 2.29
C ALA A 179 7.50 -8.42 2.52
N LYS A 180 7.93 -8.99 3.65
CA LYS A 180 7.58 -10.38 4.03
C LYS A 180 6.08 -10.52 4.26
N LEU A 181 5.48 -9.55 4.95
CA LEU A 181 4.03 -9.51 5.19
C LEU A 181 3.27 -9.31 3.87
N ALA A 182 3.73 -8.41 3.00
CA ALA A 182 3.18 -8.21 1.66
C ALA A 182 3.25 -9.49 0.83
N THR A 183 4.39 -10.19 0.84
CA THR A 183 4.56 -11.48 0.17
C THR A 183 3.52 -12.49 0.67
N ALA A 184 3.38 -12.65 1.99
CA ALA A 184 2.41 -13.58 2.57
C ALA A 184 0.97 -13.25 2.16
N GLY A 185 0.59 -11.96 2.21
CA GLY A 185 -0.71 -11.49 1.76
C GLY A 185 -0.96 -11.75 0.28
N MET A 186 0.03 -11.48 -0.58
CA MET A 186 -0.04 -11.78 -2.02
C MET A 186 -0.22 -13.27 -2.28
N LYS A 187 0.55 -14.14 -1.62
CA LYS A 187 0.44 -15.59 -1.78
C LYS A 187 -0.95 -16.11 -1.39
N ALA A 188 -1.47 -15.65 -0.25
CA ALA A 188 -2.81 -16.01 0.19
C ALA A 188 -3.88 -15.59 -0.83
N LYS A 189 -3.80 -14.36 -1.37
CA LYS A 189 -4.75 -13.87 -2.37
C LYS A 189 -4.59 -14.52 -3.74
N ILE A 190 -3.37 -14.83 -4.15
CA ILE A 190 -3.11 -15.62 -5.37
C ILE A 190 -3.69 -17.03 -5.24
N ALA A 191 -3.55 -17.68 -4.09
CA ALA A 191 -4.16 -18.99 -3.84
C ALA A 191 -5.68 -18.93 -3.95
N GLU A 192 -6.31 -17.93 -3.32
CA GLU A 192 -7.75 -17.70 -3.41
C GLU A 192 -8.21 -17.44 -4.87
N MET A 193 -7.46 -16.64 -5.62
CA MET A 193 -7.72 -16.39 -7.04
C MET A 193 -7.57 -17.64 -7.89
N ARG A 194 -6.57 -18.50 -7.64
CA ARG A 194 -6.41 -19.74 -8.42
C ARG A 194 -7.62 -20.66 -8.29
N GLU A 195 -8.27 -20.67 -7.13
CA GLU A 195 -9.48 -21.45 -6.88
C GLU A 195 -10.73 -20.79 -7.46
N LYS A 196 -10.96 -19.52 -7.13
CA LYS A 196 -12.25 -18.84 -7.40
C LYS A 196 -12.28 -18.07 -8.71
N ALA A 197 -11.14 -17.50 -9.12
CA ALA A 197 -10.99 -16.59 -10.25
C ALA A 197 -9.73 -16.94 -11.10
N PRO A 198 -9.66 -18.15 -11.69
CA PRO A 198 -8.43 -18.67 -12.28
C PRO A 198 -7.89 -17.84 -13.45
N GLN A 199 -8.74 -17.07 -14.14
CA GLN A 199 -8.34 -16.19 -15.25
C GLN A 199 -7.98 -14.76 -14.81
N ALA A 200 -8.28 -14.38 -13.56
CA ALA A 200 -8.00 -13.05 -13.06
C ALA A 200 -6.49 -12.84 -12.82
N THR A 201 -6.02 -11.63 -13.06
CA THR A 201 -4.69 -11.17 -12.64
C THR A 201 -4.80 -10.17 -11.49
N MET A 202 -3.74 -10.06 -10.68
CA MET A 202 -3.60 -9.05 -9.64
C MET A 202 -2.64 -7.97 -10.10
N ASP A 203 -3.12 -6.73 -10.17
CA ASP A 203 -2.27 -5.56 -10.35
C ASP A 203 -1.96 -4.95 -8.99
N ILE A 204 -0.72 -4.50 -8.78
CA ILE A 204 -0.25 -3.97 -7.50
C ILE A 204 0.08 -2.49 -7.70
N THR A 205 -0.23 -1.67 -6.70
CA THR A 205 0.21 -0.27 -6.69
C THR A 205 0.70 0.16 -5.32
N GLY A 206 1.65 1.10 -5.34
CA GLY A 206 2.21 1.68 -4.13
C GLY A 206 2.81 3.05 -4.41
N HIS A 207 2.85 3.89 -3.38
CA HIS A 207 3.43 5.23 -3.42
C HIS A 207 4.49 5.38 -2.33
N SER A 208 5.53 6.21 -2.59
CA SER A 208 6.61 6.48 -1.64
C SER A 208 7.28 5.18 -1.19
N LEU A 209 7.43 4.91 0.11
CA LEU A 209 8.00 3.65 0.61
C LEU A 209 7.16 2.40 0.27
N GLY A 210 5.87 2.57 -0.04
CA GLY A 210 5.03 1.48 -0.53
C GLY A 210 5.58 0.85 -1.81
N THR A 211 6.43 1.55 -2.57
CA THR A 211 7.08 0.99 -3.75
C THR A 211 8.12 -0.08 -3.42
N ILE A 212 8.91 0.10 -2.35
CA ILE A 212 9.87 -0.91 -1.89
C ILE A 212 9.11 -2.16 -1.43
N VAL A 213 8.09 -1.97 -0.59
CA VAL A 213 7.28 -3.07 -0.06
C VAL A 213 6.60 -3.83 -1.20
N SER A 214 6.09 -3.13 -2.20
CA SER A 214 5.48 -3.73 -3.40
C SER A 214 6.49 -4.54 -4.21
N ALA A 215 7.62 -3.94 -4.58
CA ALA A 215 8.62 -4.60 -5.41
C ALA A 215 9.26 -5.82 -4.71
N GLN A 216 9.66 -5.65 -3.45
CA GLN A 216 10.22 -6.74 -2.64
C GLN A 216 9.17 -7.81 -2.31
N GLY A 217 7.90 -7.43 -2.13
CA GLY A 217 6.79 -8.36 -1.92
C GLY A 217 6.57 -9.27 -3.15
N VAL A 218 6.56 -8.67 -4.34
CA VAL A 218 6.50 -9.40 -5.62
C VAL A 218 7.73 -10.30 -5.81
N ALA A 219 8.89 -9.84 -5.38
CA ALA A 219 10.12 -10.62 -5.45
C ALA A 219 10.13 -11.88 -4.58
N GLY A 220 9.32 -11.91 -3.51
CA GLY A 220 9.14 -13.09 -2.66
C GLY A 220 8.23 -14.19 -3.26
N LEU A 221 7.63 -13.94 -4.43
CA LEU A 221 6.75 -14.87 -5.14
C LEU A 221 7.54 -15.88 -5.98
N SER A 222 7.03 -17.11 -6.10
CA SER A 222 7.52 -18.10 -7.05
C SER A 222 7.27 -17.66 -8.51
N ASP A 223 7.87 -18.34 -9.48
CA ASP A 223 7.63 -18.03 -10.90
C ASP A 223 6.16 -18.25 -11.29
N GLU A 224 5.54 -19.31 -10.79
CA GLU A 224 4.12 -19.62 -11.01
C GLU A 224 3.20 -18.59 -10.33
N GLU A 225 3.59 -18.07 -9.16
CA GLU A 225 2.85 -17.01 -8.47
C GLU A 225 2.98 -15.68 -9.23
N LEU A 226 4.15 -15.37 -9.80
CA LEU A 226 4.37 -14.18 -10.64
C LEU A 226 3.50 -14.14 -11.89
N GLU A 227 3.11 -15.29 -12.46
CA GLU A 227 2.19 -15.34 -13.60
C GLU A 227 0.81 -14.73 -13.28
N LYS A 228 0.39 -14.76 -12.01
CA LYS A 228 -0.84 -14.10 -11.56
C LYS A 228 -0.70 -12.60 -11.35
N ILE A 229 0.51 -12.07 -11.33
CA ILE A 229 0.75 -10.62 -11.26
C ILE A 229 0.66 -10.03 -12.66
N GLY A 230 -0.30 -9.12 -12.87
CA GLY A 230 -0.46 -8.41 -14.14
C GLY A 230 0.55 -7.28 -14.28
N LYS A 231 0.33 -6.21 -13.51
CA LYS A 231 1.18 -5.01 -13.46
C LYS A 231 1.56 -4.62 -12.04
N VAL A 232 2.67 -3.93 -11.88
CA VAL A 232 3.10 -3.32 -10.61
C VAL A 232 3.38 -1.83 -10.87
N VAL A 233 2.46 -0.96 -10.49
CA VAL A 233 2.50 0.47 -10.82
C VAL A 233 2.91 1.29 -9.59
N LEU A 234 4.10 1.90 -9.66
CA LEU A 234 4.79 2.48 -8.51
C LEU A 234 4.95 4.00 -8.69
N PHE A 235 4.55 4.77 -7.67
CA PHE A 235 4.54 6.23 -7.71
C PHE A 235 5.54 6.84 -6.73
N ASP A 236 6.37 7.78 -7.20
CA ASP A 236 7.25 8.65 -6.40
C ASP A 236 8.02 7.91 -5.29
N GLY A 237 8.51 6.73 -5.63
CA GLY A 237 9.27 5.88 -4.72
C GLY A 237 10.69 5.59 -5.22
N PRO A 238 11.58 5.15 -4.31
CA PRO A 238 12.97 4.88 -4.62
C PRO A 238 13.12 3.79 -5.69
N ASP A 239 14.25 3.81 -6.38
CA ASP A 239 14.66 2.72 -7.26
C ASP A 239 14.96 1.45 -6.44
N THR A 240 14.29 0.35 -6.79
CA THR A 240 14.36 -0.93 -6.08
C THR A 240 15.37 -1.90 -6.65
N THR A 241 16.03 -1.59 -7.78
CA THR A 241 16.92 -2.52 -8.51
C THR A 241 18.01 -3.11 -7.62
N LYS A 242 18.75 -2.25 -6.90
CA LYS A 242 19.83 -2.71 -6.01
C LYS A 242 19.30 -3.57 -4.87
N SER A 243 18.15 -3.19 -4.32
CA SER A 243 17.51 -3.97 -3.25
C SER A 243 17.07 -5.36 -3.73
N LEU A 244 16.56 -5.47 -4.95
CA LEU A 244 16.23 -6.77 -5.54
C LEU A 244 17.48 -7.64 -5.75
N LYS A 245 18.61 -7.04 -6.16
CA LYS A 245 19.89 -7.77 -6.28
C LYS A 245 20.38 -8.28 -4.93
N GLU A 246 20.28 -7.46 -3.87
CA GLU A 246 20.70 -7.84 -2.52
C GLU A 246 19.80 -8.88 -1.84
N MET A 247 18.57 -9.06 -2.33
CA MET A 247 17.73 -10.19 -1.93
C MET A 247 18.25 -11.55 -2.45
N GLY A 248 19.31 -11.57 -3.25
CA GLY A 248 19.91 -12.79 -3.80
C GLY A 248 19.14 -13.40 -4.96
N LEU A 249 18.32 -12.60 -5.66
CA LEU A 249 17.58 -13.02 -6.84
C LEU A 249 18.52 -13.13 -8.05
N SER A 250 18.29 -14.12 -8.90
CA SER A 250 18.95 -14.23 -10.22
C SER A 250 18.56 -13.06 -11.12
N ASP A 251 19.45 -12.65 -12.03
CA ASP A 251 19.19 -11.58 -12.99
C ASP A 251 17.96 -11.87 -13.86
N GLU A 252 17.68 -13.14 -14.23
CA GLU A 252 16.48 -13.51 -14.97
C GLU A 252 15.19 -13.22 -14.19
N LYS A 253 15.18 -13.53 -12.89
CA LYS A 253 14.04 -13.26 -11.99
C LYS A 253 13.84 -11.76 -11.81
N ILE A 254 14.93 -11.01 -11.61
CA ILE A 254 14.87 -9.53 -11.52
C ILE A 254 14.31 -8.97 -12.82
N LYS A 255 14.76 -9.44 -13.97
CA LYS A 255 14.23 -9.03 -15.29
C LYS A 255 12.73 -9.32 -15.42
N LYS A 256 12.27 -10.53 -15.07
CA LYS A 256 10.83 -10.89 -15.09
C LYS A 256 9.98 -9.95 -14.22
N ILE A 257 10.49 -9.61 -13.03
CA ILE A 257 9.82 -8.66 -12.12
C ILE A 257 9.83 -7.25 -12.74
N SER A 258 10.97 -6.82 -13.27
CA SER A 258 11.17 -5.51 -13.89
C SER A 258 10.23 -5.28 -15.08
N GLU A 259 9.97 -6.32 -15.88
CA GLU A 259 9.04 -6.26 -17.02
C GLU A 259 7.58 -6.00 -16.60
N LYS A 260 7.22 -6.28 -15.34
CA LYS A 260 5.90 -6.00 -14.77
C LYS A 260 5.82 -4.65 -14.08
N ILE A 261 6.96 -4.03 -13.75
CA ILE A 261 7.02 -2.78 -12.99
C ILE A 261 6.95 -1.57 -13.92
N GLU A 262 6.01 -0.67 -13.65
CA GLU A 262 5.89 0.65 -14.25
C GLU A 262 6.13 1.71 -13.16
N TYR A 263 7.12 2.58 -13.35
CA TYR A 263 7.43 3.68 -12.42
C TYR A 263 6.92 5.01 -12.96
N TYR A 264 6.15 5.72 -12.14
CA TYR A 264 5.80 7.12 -12.31
C TYR A 264 6.56 7.92 -11.26
N VAL A 265 7.42 8.84 -11.71
CA VAL A 265 8.28 9.59 -10.80
C VAL A 265 8.30 11.05 -11.20
N ASN A 266 8.05 11.92 -10.23
CA ASN A 266 8.27 13.34 -10.32
C ASN A 266 9.78 13.63 -10.12
N PRO A 267 10.49 14.25 -11.09
CA PRO A 267 11.92 14.53 -10.97
C PRO A 267 12.27 15.50 -9.82
N PHE A 268 11.29 16.20 -9.26
CA PHE A 268 11.45 17.08 -8.11
C PHE A 268 11.08 16.40 -6.78
N ASP A 269 10.68 15.14 -6.80
CA ASP A 269 10.42 14.36 -5.59
C ASP A 269 11.70 13.68 -5.11
N ILE A 270 12.12 14.02 -3.88
CA ILE A 270 13.39 13.54 -3.30
C ILE A 270 13.35 12.02 -3.11
N VAL A 271 12.21 11.45 -2.73
CA VAL A 271 12.04 10.01 -2.48
C VAL A 271 12.09 9.25 -3.79
N GLY A 272 11.39 9.75 -4.81
CA GLY A 272 11.44 9.24 -6.17
C GLY A 272 12.84 9.24 -6.78
N MET A 273 13.70 10.18 -6.37
CA MET A 273 15.07 10.26 -6.90
C MET A 273 16.09 9.41 -6.13
N LEU A 274 15.72 8.82 -4.98
CA LEU A 274 16.63 7.95 -4.23
C LEU A 274 17.03 6.69 -5.03
N ASN A 275 18.32 6.34 -4.93
CA ASN A 275 18.97 5.18 -5.58
C ASN A 275 18.93 5.15 -7.11
N ARG A 276 18.30 6.14 -7.73
CA ARG A 276 18.06 6.18 -9.18
C ARG A 276 19.29 6.74 -9.88
N GLN A 277 20.03 5.89 -10.58
CA GLN A 277 21.26 6.26 -11.30
C GLN A 277 21.04 6.54 -12.79
N HIS A 278 19.91 6.09 -13.36
CA HIS A 278 19.56 6.25 -14.77
C HIS A 278 18.17 6.86 -14.94
N THR A 279 17.95 7.59 -16.04
CA THR A 279 16.64 8.15 -16.40
C THR A 279 15.65 7.03 -16.73
N ILE A 280 14.36 7.29 -16.46
CA ILE A 280 13.28 6.31 -16.36
C ILE A 280 12.95 5.73 -17.75
N THR A 281 13.66 4.69 -18.17
CA THR A 281 13.18 3.74 -19.19
C THR A 281 13.79 2.37 -18.90
N LYS A 282 13.11 1.62 -18.03
CA LYS A 282 13.35 0.22 -17.64
C LYS A 282 14.58 0.00 -16.74
N LEU A 283 14.44 -0.92 -15.79
CA LEU A 283 15.56 -1.34 -14.93
C LEU A 283 16.68 -1.90 -15.83
N PRO A 284 17.94 -1.51 -15.64
CA PRO A 284 19.04 -2.07 -16.40
C PRO A 284 19.10 -3.57 -16.10
N GLY A 285 19.02 -4.37 -17.18
CA GLY A 285 19.19 -5.82 -17.14
C GLY A 285 20.61 -6.24 -16.81
#